data_AF-B3KRA9-F1
#
_entry.id   AF-B3KRA9-F1
#
_cell.length_a   1.000
_cell.length_b   1.000
_cell.length_c   1.000
_cell.angle_alpha   90.00
_cell.angle_beta   90.00
_cell.angle_gamma   90.00
#
_symmetry.space_group_name_H-M   'P 1'
#
loop_
_entity.id
_entity.type
_entity.pdbx_description
1 polymer ?
#
loop_
_entity_poly.entity_id
_entity_poly.type
_entity_poly.pdbx_seq_one_letter_code
_entity_poly.pdbx_strand_id
1 'polypeptide(L)'
;MRLSDETLIDIMTRFRKEMKNGLSRDFNPTATVKMLPTFVRSIPDGSEKGDFIALDLGGSSFRILRVQVNHEKNQNVHMESEVYDTPENIVHGSGSQLFDHVAECLGDFMEKRKIKDKKLPVGFTFSFPCQQSKIDEAILITWTKRFKASGVEGADVVKLLNKAIKKRGDYDANIVAVVNDTVGTMMTCGYDDQHCEVGLIIGTGTNACYMEELRHIDLVEGDEGRMCINTEWGAFGDDGSLEDIRTEFDREIDRGSLNPGKQLFEKMVSGMYLGELVRLILVKMAKEGLLFEGRITPELLTRGKFNTSDVSAIEKNKEGLHNAKEILTRLGVEPSDDDCVSVQHVCTIVSFRSANLVAATLGAILNRLRDNKGTPRLRTTVGVDGSLYKTHPQYSRRFHKTLRRLVPDSDVRFLLSESGSGKGAAMVTAVAYRLAEQHRQIEETLAHFHLTKDMLLEVKKRMRAEMELGLRKQTHNNAVVKMLPSFVRRTPDGTENGDFLALDLGGTNFRVLLVKIRSGKKRTVEMHNKIYAIPIEIMQGTGEEVRLQNHSACALHTRPVAPAVT
;
A
#
# COMPACT_ATOMS: atom_id res chain seq x y z
N MET A 1 -33.46 14.33 4.90
CA MET A 1 -32.76 13.04 5.08
C MET A 1 -33.04 12.01 3.99
N ARG A 2 -34.09 12.13 3.16
CA ARG A 2 -34.33 11.21 2.03
C ARG A 2 -33.61 11.75 0.79
N LEU A 3 -32.72 10.96 0.22
CA LEU A 3 -31.93 11.33 -0.96
C LEU A 3 -32.59 10.74 -2.22
N SER A 4 -32.76 11.55 -3.27
CA SER A 4 -33.24 11.06 -4.56
C SER A 4 -32.12 10.44 -5.38
N ASP A 5 -32.45 9.74 -6.46
CA ASP A 5 -31.43 9.16 -7.34
C ASP A 5 -30.56 10.25 -7.98
N GLU A 6 -31.14 11.41 -8.31
CA GLU A 6 -30.42 12.55 -8.87
C GLU A 6 -29.35 13.06 -7.88
N THR A 7 -29.70 13.20 -6.60
CA THR A 7 -28.74 13.55 -5.55
C THR A 7 -27.66 12.48 -5.35
N LEU A 8 -28.03 11.20 -5.43
CA LEU A 8 -27.06 10.10 -5.29
C LEU A 8 -26.09 10.02 -6.49
N ILE A 9 -26.56 10.31 -7.70
CA ILE A 9 -25.73 10.39 -8.91
C ILE A 9 -24.76 11.58 -8.81
N ASP A 10 -25.20 12.71 -8.28
CA ASP A 10 -24.32 13.85 -7.99
C ASP A 10 -23.26 13.48 -6.95
N ILE A 11 -23.63 12.88 -5.81
CA ILE A 11 -22.67 12.41 -4.80
C ILE A 11 -21.66 11.41 -5.40
N MET A 12 -22.13 10.46 -6.22
CA MET A 12 -21.28 9.50 -6.94
C MET A 12 -20.28 10.23 -7.85
N THR A 13 -20.70 11.29 -8.52
CA THR A 13 -19.85 12.12 -9.40
C THR A 13 -18.83 12.92 -8.62
N ARG A 14 -19.23 13.53 -7.50
CA ARG A 14 -18.33 14.24 -6.56
C ARG A 14 -17.26 13.28 -6.03
N PHE A 15 -17.64 12.10 -5.58
CA PHE A 15 -16.68 11.11 -5.09
C PHE A 15 -15.73 10.60 -6.19
N ARG A 16 -16.21 10.44 -7.43
CA ARG A 16 -15.34 10.11 -8.58
C ARG A 16 -14.27 11.17 -8.83
N LYS A 17 -14.61 12.46 -8.65
CA LYS A 17 -13.64 13.55 -8.71
C LYS A 17 -12.64 13.46 -7.57
N GLU A 18 -13.08 13.20 -6.35
CA GLU A 18 -12.16 13.07 -5.19
C GLU A 18 -11.21 11.87 -5.32
N MET A 19 -11.65 10.75 -5.89
CA MET A 19 -10.74 9.64 -6.23
C MET A 19 -9.64 10.08 -7.20
N LYS A 20 -9.99 10.85 -8.24
CA LYS A 20 -9.00 11.39 -9.19
C LYS A 20 -8.03 12.36 -8.49
N ASN A 21 -8.54 13.24 -7.63
CA ASN A 21 -7.71 14.18 -6.88
C ASN A 21 -6.73 13.44 -5.96
N GLY A 22 -7.19 12.42 -5.25
CA GLY A 22 -6.37 11.63 -4.33
C GLY A 22 -5.29 10.81 -5.03
N LEU A 23 -5.53 10.32 -6.24
CA LEU A 23 -4.53 9.59 -7.02
C LEU A 23 -3.49 10.51 -7.69
N SER A 24 -3.89 11.75 -8.02
CA SER A 24 -3.06 12.70 -8.73
C SER A 24 -1.98 13.31 -7.84
N ARG A 25 -0.74 13.38 -8.33
CA ARG A 25 0.37 14.02 -7.61
C ARG A 25 0.10 15.49 -7.29
N ASP A 26 -0.61 16.19 -8.17
CA ASP A 26 -0.84 17.64 -8.07
C ASP A 26 -1.84 17.99 -6.95
N PHE A 27 -2.84 17.13 -6.72
CA PHE A 27 -3.94 17.41 -5.80
C PHE A 27 -3.88 16.59 -4.50
N ASN A 28 -3.19 15.46 -4.49
CA ASN A 28 -3.10 14.55 -3.35
C ASN A 28 -2.73 15.25 -2.02
N PRO A 29 -1.77 16.19 -1.95
CA PRO A 29 -1.40 16.84 -0.68
C PRO A 29 -2.57 17.51 0.05
N THR A 30 -3.58 17.95 -0.70
CA THR A 30 -4.78 18.62 -0.17
C THR A 30 -6.07 17.81 -0.31
N ALA A 31 -6.01 16.63 -0.94
CA ALA A 31 -7.19 15.77 -1.13
C ALA A 31 -7.70 15.22 0.21
N THR A 32 -9.02 15.18 0.38
CA THR A 32 -9.67 14.59 1.55
C THR A 32 -9.71 13.07 1.46
N VAL A 33 -10.10 12.54 0.29
CA VAL A 33 -10.02 11.12 -0.06
C VAL A 33 -8.58 10.78 -0.43
N LYS A 34 -7.88 10.02 0.42
CA LYS A 34 -6.42 9.90 0.38
C LYS A 34 -5.88 8.97 -0.69
N MET A 35 -6.67 7.99 -1.12
CA MET A 35 -6.28 7.03 -2.18
C MET A 35 -4.91 6.39 -1.94
N LEU A 36 -4.72 5.83 -0.75
CA LEU A 36 -3.44 5.35 -0.23
C LEU A 36 -2.98 4.06 -0.94
N PRO A 37 -1.74 4.02 -1.46
CA PRO A 37 -1.12 2.79 -1.94
C PRO A 37 -0.94 1.76 -0.83
N THR A 38 -1.29 0.50 -1.11
CA THR A 38 -1.23 -0.59 -0.10
C THR A 38 -0.09 -1.58 -0.33
N PHE A 39 0.64 -1.47 -1.45
CA PHE A 39 1.66 -2.42 -1.90
C PHE A 39 1.17 -3.85 -2.15
N VAL A 40 -0.15 -4.08 -2.15
CA VAL A 40 -0.76 -5.35 -2.58
C VAL A 40 -1.09 -5.27 -4.07
N ARG A 41 -0.38 -6.05 -4.90
CA ARG A 41 -0.44 -5.94 -6.37
C ARG A 41 -1.37 -6.94 -7.06
N SER A 42 -1.85 -7.95 -6.35
CA SER A 42 -2.80 -8.94 -6.87
C SER A 42 -3.63 -9.52 -5.74
N ILE A 43 -4.76 -10.15 -6.11
CA ILE A 43 -5.48 -11.06 -5.23
C ILE A 43 -4.74 -12.40 -5.12
N PRO A 44 -5.11 -13.29 -4.17
CA PRO A 44 -4.46 -14.58 -4.02
C PRO A 44 -4.59 -15.45 -5.27
N ASP A 45 -3.50 -16.09 -5.69
CA ASP A 45 -3.44 -16.90 -6.91
C ASP A 45 -3.50 -18.42 -6.65
N GLY A 46 -3.56 -18.81 -5.38
CA GLY A 46 -3.59 -20.20 -4.92
C GLY A 46 -2.20 -20.81 -4.69
N SER A 47 -1.12 -20.07 -4.97
CA SER A 47 0.26 -20.49 -4.65
C SER A 47 0.61 -20.30 -3.17
N GLU A 48 -0.20 -19.54 -2.44
CA GLU A 48 0.02 -19.25 -1.02
C GLU A 48 0.05 -20.55 -0.20
N LYS A 49 1.03 -20.64 0.70
CA LYS A 49 1.19 -21.77 1.61
C LYS A 49 1.96 -21.36 2.85
N GLY A 50 1.64 -21.95 3.98
CA GLY A 50 2.36 -21.74 5.22
C GLY A 50 1.46 -21.68 6.45
N ASP A 51 2.08 -21.34 7.58
CA ASP A 51 1.45 -21.19 8.88
C ASP A 51 1.77 -19.77 9.37
N PHE A 52 0.74 -18.97 9.60
CA PHE A 52 0.86 -17.53 9.82
C PHE A 52 0.07 -17.10 11.04
N ILE A 53 0.51 -16.01 11.68
CA ILE A 53 -0.30 -15.29 12.67
C ILE A 53 -0.89 -14.06 11.98
N ALA A 54 -2.16 -13.74 12.25
CA ALA A 54 -2.80 -12.51 11.82
C ALA A 54 -3.35 -11.75 13.03
N LEU A 55 -2.92 -10.51 13.20
CA LEU A 55 -3.48 -9.56 14.15
C LEU A 55 -4.60 -8.75 13.46
N ASP A 56 -5.68 -8.46 14.16
CA ASP A 56 -6.78 -7.65 13.63
C ASP A 56 -7.26 -6.62 14.66
N LEU A 57 -6.79 -5.38 14.49
CA LEU A 57 -7.01 -4.26 15.40
C LEU A 57 -7.71 -3.09 14.67
N GLY A 58 -8.66 -2.47 15.37
CA GLY A 58 -9.36 -1.27 14.93
C GLY A 58 -10.84 -1.48 14.56
N GLY A 59 -11.31 -2.73 14.59
CA GLY A 59 -12.74 -3.08 14.48
C GLY A 59 -13.50 -2.97 15.81
N SER A 60 -14.62 -3.68 15.92
CA SER A 60 -15.40 -3.77 17.17
C SER A 60 -14.65 -4.56 18.27
N SER A 61 -13.83 -5.53 17.89
CA SER A 61 -13.06 -6.40 18.77
C SER A 61 -11.63 -6.54 18.26
N PHE A 62 -10.66 -6.72 19.16
CA PHE A 62 -9.29 -7.10 18.80
C PHE A 62 -9.21 -8.62 18.70
N ARG A 63 -8.72 -9.12 17.56
CA ARG A 63 -8.59 -10.57 17.31
C ARG A 63 -7.17 -10.95 16.96
N ILE A 64 -6.77 -12.14 17.39
CA ILE A 64 -5.54 -12.79 16.94
C ILE A 64 -5.93 -14.13 16.34
N LEU A 65 -5.44 -14.40 15.14
CA LEU A 65 -5.71 -15.62 14.41
C LEU A 65 -4.41 -16.34 14.09
N ARG A 66 -4.47 -17.66 14.01
CA ARG A 66 -3.47 -18.47 13.31
C ARG A 66 -4.15 -19.07 12.08
N VAL A 67 -3.51 -18.88 10.93
CA VAL A 67 -4.04 -19.27 9.63
C VAL A 67 -3.05 -20.22 8.97
N GLN A 68 -3.51 -21.42 8.64
CA GLN A 68 -2.73 -22.45 7.98
C GLN A 68 -3.29 -22.69 6.58
N VAL A 69 -2.44 -22.50 5.57
CA VAL A 69 -2.77 -22.61 4.15
C VAL A 69 -1.97 -23.78 3.58
N ASN A 70 -2.67 -24.86 3.21
CA ASN A 70 -2.09 -26.11 2.73
C ASN A 70 -2.50 -26.42 1.28
N HIS A 71 -1.59 -27.05 0.53
CA HIS A 71 -1.78 -27.48 -0.88
C HIS A 71 -2.48 -28.84 -1.04
N GLU A 72 -3.01 -29.45 0.04
CA GLU A 72 -3.71 -30.73 -0.10
C GLU A 72 -4.97 -30.58 -0.98
N LYS A 73 -5.37 -31.67 -1.64
CA LYS A 73 -6.29 -31.77 -2.80
C LYS A 73 -7.65 -31.06 -2.71
N ASN A 74 -7.96 -30.34 -1.63
CA ASN A 74 -9.17 -29.54 -1.42
C ASN A 74 -8.92 -28.07 -0.97
N GLN A 75 -7.70 -27.51 -1.03
CA GLN A 75 -7.42 -26.09 -0.72
C GLN A 75 -8.06 -25.58 0.59
N ASN A 76 -8.06 -26.39 1.65
CA ASN A 76 -8.69 -26.02 2.91
C ASN A 76 -7.77 -25.10 3.71
N VAL A 77 -8.25 -23.88 4.01
CA VAL A 77 -7.61 -22.97 4.96
C VAL A 77 -8.13 -23.30 6.37
N HIS A 78 -7.22 -23.69 7.27
CA HIS A 78 -7.56 -23.90 8.68
C HIS A 78 -7.28 -22.61 9.47
N MET A 79 -8.25 -22.18 10.28
CA MET A 79 -8.15 -20.95 11.07
C MET A 79 -8.58 -21.20 12.50
N GLU A 80 -7.76 -20.76 13.45
CA GLU A 80 -8.11 -20.63 14.85
C GLU A 80 -7.99 -19.16 15.26
N SER A 81 -8.89 -18.67 16.11
CA SER A 81 -8.91 -17.26 16.53
C SER A 81 -9.25 -17.10 18.00
N GLU A 82 -8.71 -16.07 18.63
CA GLU A 82 -9.11 -15.60 19.96
C GLU A 82 -9.43 -14.10 19.92
N VAL A 83 -10.47 -13.71 20.66
CA VAL A 83 -10.85 -12.32 20.85
C VAL A 83 -10.26 -11.86 22.17
N TYR A 84 -9.55 -10.73 22.13
CA TYR A 84 -9.00 -10.09 23.32
C TYR A 84 -9.80 -8.83 23.61
N ASP A 85 -10.18 -8.65 24.87
CA ASP A 85 -10.79 -7.40 25.31
C ASP A 85 -9.76 -6.28 25.27
N THR A 86 -10.16 -5.11 24.77
CA THR A 86 -9.29 -3.93 24.70
C THR A 86 -10.01 -2.78 25.41
N PRO A 87 -9.75 -2.60 26.72
CA PRO A 87 -10.44 -1.63 27.55
C PRO A 87 -10.33 -0.19 27.03
N GLU A 88 -11.32 0.64 27.39
CA GLU A 88 -11.43 2.03 26.92
C GLU A 88 -10.22 2.91 27.35
N ASN A 89 -9.63 2.61 28.51
CA ASN A 89 -8.42 3.30 28.97
C ASN A 89 -7.15 2.92 28.16
N ILE A 90 -7.15 1.78 27.47
CA ILE A 90 -6.06 1.37 26.57
C ILE A 90 -6.21 2.07 25.22
N VAL A 91 -7.41 2.09 24.63
CA VAL A 91 -7.65 2.73 23.32
C VAL A 91 -7.49 4.26 23.36
N HIS A 92 -7.66 4.87 24.53
CA HIS A 92 -7.46 6.31 24.79
C HIS A 92 -6.17 6.64 25.56
N GLY A 93 -5.34 5.63 25.87
CA GLY A 93 -4.13 5.80 26.66
C GLY A 93 -2.93 6.32 25.87
N SER A 94 -1.74 5.85 26.24
CA SER A 94 -0.53 6.08 25.44
C SER A 94 -0.35 4.98 24.39
N GLY A 95 0.33 5.33 23.29
CA GLY A 95 0.75 4.36 22.27
C GLY A 95 1.57 3.22 22.86
N SER A 96 2.45 3.52 23.82
CA SER A 96 3.19 2.51 24.57
C SER A 96 2.26 1.50 25.27
N GLN A 97 1.23 1.98 25.98
CA GLN A 97 0.26 1.08 26.64
C GLN A 97 -0.54 0.25 25.63
N LEU A 98 -0.96 0.86 24.52
CA LEU A 98 -1.68 0.14 23.46
C LEU A 98 -0.84 -0.99 22.87
N PHE A 99 0.41 -0.72 22.47
CA PHE A 99 1.26 -1.74 21.85
C PHE A 99 1.83 -2.74 22.87
N ASP A 100 2.05 -2.34 24.13
CA ASP A 100 2.37 -3.28 25.21
C ASP A 100 1.20 -4.28 25.42
N HIS A 101 -0.05 -3.81 25.40
CA HIS A 101 -1.24 -4.67 25.48
C HIS A 101 -1.36 -5.61 24.27
N VAL A 102 -1.16 -5.11 23.04
CA VAL A 102 -1.17 -5.96 21.83
C VAL A 102 -0.07 -7.04 21.90
N ALA A 103 1.14 -6.67 22.34
CA ALA A 103 2.24 -7.61 22.52
C ALA A 103 1.96 -8.63 23.64
N GLU A 104 1.26 -8.23 24.70
CA GLU A 104 0.84 -9.13 25.76
C GLU A 104 -0.14 -10.19 25.25
N CYS A 105 -1.20 -9.75 24.56
CA CYS A 105 -2.19 -10.64 23.96
C CYS A 105 -1.56 -11.61 22.94
N LEU A 106 -0.64 -11.13 22.10
CA LEU A 106 0.07 -11.99 21.14
C LEU A 106 0.91 -13.05 21.85
N GLY A 107 1.63 -12.69 22.91
CA GLY A 107 2.41 -13.66 23.66
C GLY A 107 1.56 -14.70 24.39
N ASP A 108 0.43 -14.29 24.98
CA ASP A 108 -0.56 -15.20 25.56
C ASP A 108 -1.15 -16.15 24.50
N PHE A 109 -1.53 -15.62 23.33
CA PHE A 109 -2.03 -16.42 22.22
C PHE A 109 -1.02 -17.49 21.81
N MET A 110 0.24 -17.10 21.59
CA MET A 110 1.31 -18.02 21.18
C MET A 110 1.64 -19.06 22.26
N GLU A 111 1.58 -18.70 23.54
CA GLU A 111 1.78 -19.60 24.67
C GLU A 111 0.69 -20.68 24.71
N LYS A 112 -0.59 -20.27 24.70
CA LYS A 112 -1.75 -21.17 24.71
C LYS A 112 -1.71 -22.21 23.57
N ARG A 113 -1.18 -21.83 22.41
CA ARG A 113 -1.07 -22.70 21.22
C ARG A 113 0.27 -23.42 21.11
N LYS A 114 1.23 -23.14 22.01
CA LYS A 114 2.58 -23.71 22.01
C LYS A 114 3.29 -23.50 20.66
N ILE A 115 3.34 -22.24 20.21
CA ILE A 115 3.93 -21.85 18.92
C ILE A 115 4.99 -20.74 19.03
N LYS A 116 5.43 -20.38 20.23
CA LYS A 116 6.47 -19.35 20.46
C LYS A 116 7.81 -19.68 19.79
N ASP A 117 8.14 -20.95 19.67
CA ASP A 117 9.37 -21.48 19.06
C ASP A 117 9.35 -21.48 17.52
N LYS A 118 8.17 -21.38 16.91
CA LYS A 118 8.00 -21.57 15.46
C LYS A 118 8.37 -20.35 14.60
N LYS A 119 8.57 -19.18 15.19
CA LYS A 119 8.89 -17.90 14.50
C LYS A 119 7.97 -17.64 13.29
N LEU A 120 6.66 -17.85 13.48
CA LEU A 120 5.69 -17.70 12.40
C LEU A 120 5.66 -16.25 11.87
N PRO A 121 5.55 -16.04 10.54
CA PRO A 121 5.35 -14.71 9.99
C PRO A 121 4.01 -14.12 10.48
N VAL A 122 4.02 -12.83 10.79
CA VAL A 122 2.88 -12.11 11.35
C VAL A 122 2.38 -11.08 10.34
N GLY A 123 1.11 -11.20 9.98
CA GLY A 123 0.34 -10.16 9.29
C GLY A 123 -0.40 -9.30 10.29
N PHE A 124 -0.45 -7.99 10.05
CA PHE A 124 -1.16 -7.06 10.92
C PHE A 124 -2.25 -6.32 10.14
N THR A 125 -3.51 -6.71 10.35
CA THR A 125 -4.64 -5.89 9.94
C THR A 125 -4.79 -4.73 10.91
N PHE A 126 -4.50 -3.54 10.42
CA PHE A 126 -4.56 -2.29 11.18
C PHE A 126 -5.50 -1.32 10.47
N SER A 127 -6.71 -1.19 11.01
CA SER A 127 -7.87 -0.62 10.31
C SER A 127 -7.90 0.91 10.39
N PHE A 128 -6.81 1.59 10.03
CA PHE A 128 -6.65 3.04 10.10
C PHE A 128 -5.92 3.56 8.86
N PRO A 129 -6.05 4.86 8.52
CA PRO A 129 -5.32 5.45 7.42
C PRO A 129 -3.82 5.43 7.72
N CYS A 130 -3.06 4.66 6.95
CA CYS A 130 -1.61 4.56 7.08
C CYS A 130 -0.91 4.94 5.77
N GLN A 131 0.13 5.77 5.87
CA GLN A 131 1.07 5.96 4.79
C GLN A 131 2.04 4.76 4.80
N GLN A 132 2.26 4.17 3.63
CA GLN A 132 3.17 3.04 3.44
C GLN A 132 4.12 3.39 2.30
N SER A 133 5.39 3.03 2.42
CA SER A 133 6.35 2.99 1.30
C SER A 133 6.70 1.55 0.87
N LYS A 134 6.31 0.58 1.69
CA LYS A 134 6.49 -0.86 1.53
C LYS A 134 5.51 -1.61 2.44
N ILE A 135 5.29 -2.91 2.17
CA ILE A 135 4.24 -3.71 2.81
C ILE A 135 4.44 -3.91 4.33
N ASP A 136 5.69 -3.86 4.81
CA ASP A 136 6.10 -4.04 6.20
C ASP A 136 6.30 -2.71 6.95
N GLU A 137 5.74 -1.61 6.42
CA GLU A 137 5.73 -0.29 7.05
C GLU A 137 4.31 0.27 7.10
N ALA A 138 3.94 0.92 8.21
CA ALA A 138 2.66 1.62 8.30
C ALA A 138 2.75 2.82 9.24
N ILE A 139 2.91 4.01 8.67
CA ILE A 139 2.91 5.28 9.41
C ILE A 139 1.47 5.72 9.61
N LEU A 140 0.97 5.72 10.84
CA LEU A 140 -0.41 6.15 11.12
C LEU A 140 -0.57 7.63 10.76
N ILE A 141 -1.50 7.95 9.86
CA ILE A 141 -1.80 9.34 9.47
C ILE A 141 -2.63 10.01 10.56
N THR A 142 -3.76 9.41 10.92
CA THR A 142 -4.63 9.92 11.98
C THR A 142 -5.52 8.82 12.53
N TRP A 143 -5.86 8.91 13.81
CA TRP A 143 -6.84 8.02 14.41
C TRP A 143 -8.25 8.30 13.92
N THR A 144 -9.05 7.24 13.80
CA THR A 144 -10.47 7.28 13.48
C THR A 144 -11.26 6.41 14.46
N LYS A 145 -12.60 6.42 14.35
CA LYS A 145 -13.51 5.62 15.20
C LYS A 145 -13.34 5.93 16.70
N ARG A 146 -13.01 4.91 17.50
CA ARG A 146 -12.90 4.97 18.97
C ARG A 146 -11.47 5.06 19.52
N PHE A 147 -10.46 5.08 18.65
CA PHE A 147 -9.06 5.08 19.10
C PHE A 147 -8.53 6.51 19.20
N LYS A 148 -7.72 6.78 20.23
CA LYS A 148 -7.03 8.07 20.39
C LYS A 148 -5.72 7.95 21.18
N ALA A 149 -5.03 6.82 21.06
CA ALA A 149 -3.79 6.59 21.79
C ALA A 149 -2.71 7.61 21.40
N SER A 150 -2.14 8.31 22.38
CA SER A 150 -1.16 9.38 22.15
C SER A 150 0.20 8.86 21.68
N GLY A 151 0.93 9.64 20.88
CA GLY A 151 2.28 9.27 20.42
C GLY A 151 2.33 8.17 19.34
N VAL A 152 1.22 7.95 18.63
CA VAL A 152 1.14 6.98 17.52
C VAL A 152 0.96 7.65 16.16
N GLU A 153 0.15 8.73 16.07
CA GLU A 153 0.02 9.50 14.81
C GLU A 153 1.40 10.04 14.37
N GLY A 154 1.75 9.83 13.11
CA GLY A 154 3.07 10.14 12.54
C GLY A 154 4.17 9.11 12.82
N ALA A 155 3.88 8.05 13.58
CA ALA A 155 4.83 6.97 13.86
C ALA A 155 4.48 5.68 13.10
N ASP A 156 5.51 4.89 12.81
CA ASP A 156 5.40 3.58 12.19
C ASP A 156 4.97 2.52 13.22
N VAL A 157 3.76 1.99 13.06
CA VAL A 157 3.14 1.06 14.01
C VAL A 157 3.86 -0.29 14.06
N VAL A 158 4.58 -0.68 13.00
CA VAL A 158 5.43 -1.88 12.98
C VAL A 158 6.60 -1.70 13.94
N LYS A 159 7.27 -0.55 13.90
CA LYS A 159 8.36 -0.22 14.84
C LYS A 159 7.86 -0.12 16.27
N LEU A 160 6.67 0.45 16.49
CA LEU A 160 6.07 0.53 17.83
C LEU A 160 5.74 -0.85 18.40
N LEU A 161 5.13 -1.74 17.59
CA LEU A 161 4.82 -3.10 18.02
C LEU A 161 6.10 -3.93 18.24
N ASN A 162 7.07 -3.85 17.33
CA ASN A 162 8.38 -4.49 17.52
C ASN A 162 9.10 -4.02 18.79
N LYS A 163 8.99 -2.73 19.13
CA LYS A 163 9.53 -2.19 20.39
C LYS A 163 8.84 -2.80 21.61
N ALA A 164 7.52 -2.93 21.59
CA ALA A 164 6.76 -3.55 22.68
C ALA A 164 7.08 -5.04 22.86
N ILE A 165 7.16 -5.80 21.75
CA ILE A 165 7.57 -7.21 21.74
C ILE A 165 8.99 -7.36 22.32
N LYS A 166 9.94 -6.55 21.84
CA LYS A 166 11.33 -6.56 22.33
C LYS A 166 11.44 -6.20 23.81
N LYS A 167 10.62 -5.26 24.29
CA LYS A 167 10.58 -4.86 25.71
C LYS A 167 10.14 -6.02 26.61
N ARG A 168 9.22 -6.87 26.14
CA ARG A 168 8.80 -8.10 26.84
C ARG A 168 9.89 -9.18 26.84
N GLY A 169 10.46 -9.46 25.67
CA GLY A 169 11.57 -10.40 25.52
C GLY A 169 11.23 -11.89 25.68
N ASP A 170 9.95 -12.26 25.68
CA ASP A 170 9.49 -13.64 25.93
C ASP A 170 9.09 -14.43 24.67
N TYR A 171 9.10 -13.80 23.50
CA TYR A 171 8.99 -14.41 22.18
C TYR A 171 9.53 -13.49 21.08
N ASP A 172 9.80 -14.05 19.90
CA ASP A 172 10.10 -13.30 18.68
C ASP A 172 8.88 -13.34 17.73
N ALA A 173 8.56 -12.21 17.12
CA ALA A 173 7.53 -12.13 16.09
C ALA A 173 8.05 -11.36 14.88
N ASN A 174 7.89 -11.96 13.69
CA ASN A 174 8.32 -11.36 12.43
C ASN A 174 7.13 -10.69 11.75
N ILE A 175 6.93 -9.39 11.97
CA ILE A 175 5.85 -8.64 11.31
C ILE A 175 6.29 -8.32 9.88
N VAL A 176 5.70 -9.03 8.91
CA VAL A 176 6.10 -8.94 7.49
C VAL A 176 5.12 -8.16 6.62
N ALA A 177 3.93 -7.86 7.13
CA ALA A 177 2.92 -7.11 6.39
C ALA A 177 1.97 -6.35 7.33
N VAL A 178 1.60 -5.13 6.93
CA VAL A 178 0.48 -4.38 7.50
C VAL A 178 -0.53 -4.08 6.41
N VAL A 179 -1.79 -4.39 6.66
CA VAL A 179 -2.89 -4.19 5.73
C VAL A 179 -4.07 -3.49 6.39
N ASN A 180 -4.86 -2.76 5.62
CA ASN A 180 -6.17 -2.27 6.07
C ASN A 180 -7.20 -3.42 6.06
N ASP A 181 -8.26 -3.32 6.86
CA ASP A 181 -9.34 -4.32 6.92
C ASP A 181 -10.11 -4.46 5.60
N THR A 182 -10.24 -3.38 4.82
CA THR A 182 -10.77 -3.46 3.45
C THR A 182 -9.91 -4.35 2.56
N VAL A 183 -8.58 -4.19 2.61
CA VAL A 183 -7.62 -5.00 1.86
C VAL A 183 -7.69 -6.46 2.30
N GLY A 184 -7.67 -6.70 3.62
CA GLY A 184 -7.86 -8.04 4.17
C GLY A 184 -9.16 -8.70 3.69
N THR A 185 -10.28 -7.97 3.71
CA THR A 185 -11.57 -8.45 3.19
C THR A 185 -11.51 -8.77 1.70
N MET A 186 -10.92 -7.89 0.88
CA MET A 186 -10.77 -8.11 -0.56
C MET A 186 -9.96 -9.37 -0.85
N MET A 187 -8.87 -9.60 -0.09
CA MET A 187 -8.00 -10.76 -0.22
C MET A 187 -8.69 -12.04 0.27
N THR A 188 -9.43 -11.99 1.39
CA THR A 188 -10.22 -13.13 1.88
C THR A 188 -11.21 -13.59 0.82
N CYS A 189 -11.98 -12.66 0.26
CA CYS A 189 -12.98 -12.96 -0.77
C CYS A 189 -12.34 -13.28 -2.13
N GLY A 190 -11.20 -12.68 -2.46
CA GLY A 190 -10.45 -12.93 -3.69
C GLY A 190 -9.86 -14.34 -3.76
N TYR A 191 -9.51 -14.92 -2.61
CA TYR A 191 -9.14 -16.34 -2.53
C TYR A 191 -10.28 -17.25 -3.02
N ASP A 192 -11.54 -16.93 -2.67
CA ASP A 192 -12.70 -17.76 -3.03
C ASP A 192 -13.32 -17.37 -4.39
N ASP A 193 -13.09 -16.15 -4.88
CA ASP A 193 -13.55 -15.66 -6.17
C ASP A 193 -12.52 -14.74 -6.85
N GLN A 194 -11.92 -15.23 -7.93
CA GLN A 194 -10.91 -14.52 -8.71
C GLN A 194 -11.42 -13.26 -9.45
N HIS A 195 -12.73 -12.96 -9.38
CA HIS A 195 -13.30 -11.68 -9.85
C HIS A 195 -13.35 -10.59 -8.77
N CYS A 196 -12.86 -10.87 -7.55
CA CYS A 196 -12.87 -9.90 -6.47
C CYS A 196 -11.88 -8.76 -6.74
N GLU A 197 -12.39 -7.52 -6.86
CA GLU A 197 -11.56 -6.35 -7.14
C GLU A 197 -11.84 -5.19 -6.18
N VAL A 198 -12.75 -5.39 -5.21
CA VAL A 198 -13.15 -4.40 -4.22
C VAL A 198 -13.30 -5.06 -2.86
N GLY A 199 -12.71 -4.44 -1.83
CA GLY A 199 -12.99 -4.74 -0.42
C GLY A 199 -13.81 -3.63 0.21
N LEU A 200 -14.91 -3.98 0.87
CA LEU A 200 -15.87 -3.04 1.44
C LEU A 200 -16.11 -3.34 2.92
N ILE A 201 -15.96 -2.30 3.76
CA ILE A 201 -16.25 -2.36 5.18
C ILE A 201 -17.43 -1.45 5.51
N ILE A 202 -18.44 -2.02 6.17
CA ILE A 202 -19.60 -1.30 6.72
C ILE A 202 -19.87 -1.85 8.13
N GLY A 203 -19.07 -1.40 9.09
CA GLY A 203 -19.06 -1.87 10.49
C GLY A 203 -19.00 -0.71 11.48
N THR A 204 -18.06 -0.75 12.44
CA THR A 204 -17.80 0.40 13.34
C THR A 204 -17.48 1.65 12.53
N GLY A 205 -16.59 1.53 11.54
CA GLY A 205 -16.34 2.53 10.51
C GLY A 205 -16.89 2.10 9.15
N THR A 206 -16.63 2.90 8.13
CA THR A 206 -16.84 2.49 6.73
C THR A 206 -15.66 2.89 5.87
N ASN A 207 -15.22 1.97 5.02
CA ASN A 207 -14.15 2.21 4.06
C ASN A 207 -14.28 1.28 2.85
N ALA A 208 -13.60 1.60 1.76
CA ALA A 208 -13.43 0.70 0.62
C ALA A 208 -12.01 0.74 0.06
N CYS A 209 -11.56 -0.39 -0.46
CA CYS A 209 -10.38 -0.49 -1.31
C CYS A 209 -10.74 -1.13 -2.65
N TYR A 210 -9.92 -0.91 -3.68
CA TYR A 210 -10.10 -1.55 -4.97
C TYR A 210 -8.79 -1.68 -5.75
N MET A 211 -8.75 -2.56 -6.74
CA MET A 211 -7.61 -2.71 -7.65
C MET A 211 -7.57 -1.60 -8.70
N GLU A 212 -6.56 -0.72 -8.64
CA GLU A 212 -6.31 0.37 -9.59
C GLU A 212 -5.12 0.03 -10.50
N GLU A 213 -5.12 0.59 -11.71
CA GLU A 213 -4.01 0.45 -12.67
C GLU A 213 -2.80 1.25 -12.19
N LEU A 214 -1.60 0.67 -12.22
CA LEU A 214 -0.41 1.32 -11.65
C LEU A 214 -0.09 2.66 -12.34
N ARG A 215 -0.32 2.74 -13.65
CA ARG A 215 -0.23 3.98 -14.46
C ARG A 215 -1.14 5.14 -14.02
N HIS A 216 -2.10 4.90 -13.12
CA HIS A 216 -2.97 5.93 -12.56
C HIS A 216 -2.58 6.34 -11.14
N ILE A 217 -1.52 5.77 -10.56
CA ILE A 217 -1.10 6.00 -9.18
C ILE A 217 0.18 6.84 -9.20
N ASP A 218 0.05 8.16 -9.39
CA ASP A 218 1.20 9.05 -9.62
C ASP A 218 2.24 9.07 -8.47
N LEU A 219 1.84 8.61 -7.28
CA LEU A 219 2.65 8.58 -6.06
C LEU A 219 3.50 7.31 -5.94
N VAL A 220 3.29 6.31 -6.80
CA VAL A 220 4.08 5.08 -6.84
C VAL A 220 4.80 5.02 -8.18
N GLU A 221 6.10 4.76 -8.15
CA GLU A 221 6.87 4.62 -9.39
C GLU A 221 6.53 3.30 -10.11
N GLY A 222 6.29 3.40 -11.42
CA GLY A 222 5.94 2.29 -12.30
C GLY A 222 4.59 2.48 -12.99
N ASP A 223 4.37 1.76 -14.09
CA ASP A 223 3.16 1.81 -14.91
C ASP A 223 2.59 0.41 -15.24
N GLU A 224 3.30 -0.65 -14.87
CA GLU A 224 2.91 -2.03 -15.14
C GLU A 224 2.04 -2.66 -14.04
N GLY A 225 0.96 -3.32 -14.47
CA GLY A 225 0.07 -4.08 -13.59
C GLY A 225 -0.84 -3.19 -12.74
N ARG A 226 -1.21 -3.71 -11.57
CA ARG A 226 -2.21 -3.10 -10.70
C ARG A 226 -1.72 -3.03 -9.26
N MET A 227 -2.33 -2.17 -8.47
CA MET A 227 -2.17 -2.12 -7.02
C MET A 227 -3.50 -1.82 -6.36
N CYS A 228 -3.75 -2.47 -5.23
CA CYS A 228 -4.88 -2.16 -4.38
C CYS A 228 -4.69 -0.76 -3.78
N ILE A 229 -5.71 0.08 -3.93
CA ILE A 229 -5.78 1.42 -3.33
C ILE A 229 -6.78 1.38 -2.19
N ASN A 230 -6.34 1.83 -1.01
CA ASN A 230 -7.22 2.12 0.11
C ASN A 230 -7.76 3.56 -0.04
N THR A 231 -9.06 3.72 -0.28
CA THR A 231 -9.63 5.04 -0.57
C THR A 231 -9.64 5.98 0.64
N GLU A 232 -9.79 5.43 1.85
CA GLU A 232 -10.12 6.18 3.06
C GLU A 232 -11.33 7.11 2.86
N TRP A 233 -12.38 6.58 2.22
CA TRP A 233 -13.56 7.37 1.84
C TRP A 233 -14.33 7.98 3.01
N GLY A 234 -14.00 7.60 4.25
CA GLY A 234 -14.68 8.09 5.44
C GLY A 234 -14.50 9.59 5.60
N ALA A 235 -13.38 10.13 5.13
CA ALA A 235 -13.02 11.54 5.10
C ALA A 235 -13.65 12.33 3.94
N PHE A 236 -14.45 11.69 3.07
CA PHE A 236 -15.14 12.39 2.00
C PHE A 236 -16.06 13.48 2.59
N GLY A 237 -15.96 14.71 2.09
CA GLY A 237 -16.71 15.85 2.62
C GLY A 237 -16.04 16.61 3.76
N ASP A 238 -14.88 16.18 4.28
CA ASP A 238 -14.14 16.87 5.35
C ASP A 238 -13.72 18.32 4.97
N ASP A 239 -13.71 18.64 3.67
CA ASP A 239 -13.46 19.96 3.09
C ASP A 239 -14.74 20.82 2.92
N GLY A 240 -15.89 20.30 3.34
CA GLY A 240 -17.19 20.93 3.20
C GLY A 240 -17.94 20.58 1.91
N SER A 241 -17.40 19.70 1.05
CA SER A 241 -18.02 19.32 -0.23
C SER A 241 -19.36 18.55 -0.10
N LEU A 242 -19.74 18.16 1.12
CA LEU A 242 -21.01 17.49 1.45
C LEU A 242 -21.92 18.31 2.38
N GLU A 243 -21.61 19.59 2.64
CA GLU A 243 -22.41 20.39 3.59
C GLU A 243 -23.88 20.57 3.18
N ASP A 244 -24.16 20.52 1.88
CA ASP A 244 -25.51 20.62 1.31
C ASP A 244 -26.39 19.41 1.65
N ILE A 245 -25.80 18.24 1.90
CA ILE A 245 -26.53 17.03 2.29
C ILE A 245 -26.50 16.74 3.79
N ARG A 246 -25.55 17.36 4.53
CA ARG A 246 -25.44 17.24 5.98
C ARG A 246 -26.53 18.05 6.67
N THR A 247 -27.18 17.43 7.64
CA THR A 247 -28.24 18.04 8.47
C THR A 247 -27.68 18.57 9.78
N GLU A 248 -28.52 19.25 10.56
CA GLU A 248 -28.18 19.66 11.92
C GLU A 248 -27.76 18.49 12.83
N PHE A 249 -28.37 17.31 12.66
CA PHE A 249 -28.04 16.11 13.44
C PHE A 249 -26.63 15.60 13.14
N ASP A 250 -26.23 15.68 11.87
CA ASP A 250 -24.89 15.29 11.42
C ASP A 250 -23.81 16.27 11.92
N ARG A 251 -24.18 17.54 12.15
CA ARG A 251 -23.29 18.55 12.75
C ARG A 251 -23.21 18.39 14.27
N GLU A 252 -24.30 18.03 14.93
CA GLU A 252 -24.32 17.80 16.37
C GLU A 252 -23.53 16.54 16.78
N ILE A 253 -23.71 15.43 16.06
CA ILE A 253 -22.93 14.21 16.33
C ILE A 253 -21.42 14.43 16.10
N ASP A 254 -21.07 15.25 15.10
CA ASP A 254 -19.68 15.60 14.79
C ASP A 254 -19.04 16.43 15.91
N ARG A 255 -19.73 17.47 16.40
CA ARG A 255 -19.29 18.29 17.54
C ARG A 255 -19.02 17.47 18.80
N GLY A 256 -19.83 16.43 19.05
CA GLY A 256 -19.69 15.53 20.21
C GLY A 256 -18.73 14.35 20.00
N SER A 257 -18.10 14.22 18.84
CA SER A 257 -17.23 13.09 18.50
C SER A 257 -15.79 13.26 19.00
N LEU A 258 -14.99 12.18 18.95
CA LEU A 258 -13.56 12.21 19.30
C LEU A 258 -12.70 12.96 18.26
N ASN A 259 -13.24 13.17 17.07
CA ASN A 259 -12.56 13.76 15.92
C ASN A 259 -13.46 14.77 15.19
N PRO A 260 -13.87 15.88 15.82
CA PRO A 260 -14.74 16.88 15.19
C PRO A 260 -14.14 17.40 13.87
N GLY A 261 -14.98 17.57 12.85
CA GLY A 261 -14.58 18.04 11.53
C GLY A 261 -13.84 17.02 10.66
N LYS A 262 -13.66 15.78 11.14
CA LYS A 262 -13.06 14.67 10.37
C LYS A 262 -14.03 13.52 10.19
N GLN A 263 -13.80 12.69 9.18
CA GLN A 263 -14.59 11.48 8.91
C GLN A 263 -16.10 11.78 8.73
N LEU A 264 -16.43 12.88 8.07
CA LEU A 264 -17.79 13.39 7.99
C LEU A 264 -18.72 12.46 7.20
N PHE A 265 -18.26 11.86 6.11
CA PHE A 265 -19.02 10.85 5.38
C PHE A 265 -19.23 9.57 6.21
N GLU A 266 -18.19 9.08 6.89
CA GLU A 266 -18.29 7.92 7.76
C GLU A 266 -19.32 8.14 8.89
N LYS A 267 -19.37 9.34 9.48
CA LYS A 267 -20.35 9.71 10.51
C LYS A 267 -21.80 9.68 10.06
N MET A 268 -22.06 9.83 8.76
CA MET A 268 -23.41 9.69 8.19
C MET A 268 -23.80 8.23 7.91
N VAL A 269 -22.84 7.30 7.97
CA VAL A 269 -22.97 5.95 7.42
C VAL A 269 -22.79 4.86 8.47
N SER A 270 -21.70 4.87 9.23
CA SER A 270 -21.22 3.65 9.90
C SER A 270 -21.95 3.34 11.20
N GLY A 271 -21.81 2.09 11.64
CA GLY A 271 -22.49 1.56 12.82
C GLY A 271 -22.08 2.18 14.15
N MET A 272 -20.95 2.91 14.23
CA MET A 272 -20.61 3.68 15.43
C MET A 272 -21.55 4.88 15.64
N TYR A 273 -22.16 5.40 14.56
CA TYR A 273 -22.85 6.69 14.57
C TYR A 273 -24.37 6.61 14.36
N LEU A 274 -24.87 5.56 13.67
CA LEU A 274 -26.29 5.48 13.31
C LEU A 274 -27.25 5.51 14.51
N GLY A 275 -26.95 4.78 15.59
CA GLY A 275 -27.77 4.81 16.80
C GLY A 275 -27.83 6.21 17.42
N GLU A 276 -26.69 6.88 17.52
CA GLU A 276 -26.60 8.22 18.10
C GLU A 276 -27.29 9.29 17.23
N LEU A 277 -27.23 9.15 15.90
CA LEU A 277 -28.01 9.97 14.97
C LEU A 277 -29.51 9.83 15.22
N VAL A 278 -30.00 8.59 15.39
CA VAL A 278 -31.41 8.35 15.74
C VAL A 278 -31.73 9.01 17.07
N ARG A 279 -30.92 8.80 18.12
CA ARG A 279 -31.13 9.41 19.43
C ARG A 279 -31.30 10.93 19.36
N LEU A 280 -30.43 11.62 18.62
CA LEU A 280 -30.49 13.08 18.46
C LEU A 280 -31.78 13.54 17.78
N ILE A 281 -32.25 12.80 16.76
CA ILE A 281 -33.55 13.05 16.12
C ILE A 281 -34.69 12.86 17.14
N LEU A 282 -34.66 11.78 17.92
CA LEU A 282 -35.68 11.51 18.95
C LEU A 282 -35.71 12.60 20.02
N VAL A 283 -34.55 13.07 20.48
CA VAL A 283 -34.46 14.19 21.44
C VAL A 283 -35.10 15.45 20.88
N LYS A 284 -34.83 15.79 19.62
CA LYS A 284 -35.43 16.98 18.99
C LYS A 284 -36.94 16.83 18.85
N MET A 285 -37.42 15.70 18.36
CA MET A 285 -38.86 15.42 18.21
C MET A 285 -39.59 15.44 19.56
N ALA A 286 -38.98 14.91 20.62
CA ALA A 286 -39.54 14.98 21.97
C ALA A 286 -39.60 16.43 22.49
N LYS A 287 -38.54 17.24 22.28
CA LYS A 287 -38.55 18.68 22.63
C LYS A 287 -39.64 19.48 21.93
N GLU A 288 -40.00 19.06 20.72
CA GLU A 288 -41.07 19.67 19.92
C GLU A 288 -42.46 19.08 20.22
N GLY A 289 -42.58 18.13 21.16
CA GLY A 289 -43.85 17.49 21.52
C GLY A 289 -44.37 16.48 20.50
N LEU A 290 -43.55 16.11 19.50
CA LEU A 290 -43.92 15.19 18.42
C LEU A 290 -43.80 13.71 18.80
N LEU A 291 -43.05 13.40 19.85
CA LEU A 291 -42.92 12.06 20.42
C LEU A 291 -43.11 12.12 21.93
N PHE A 292 -43.58 11.00 22.48
CA PHE A 292 -43.68 10.73 23.92
C PHE A 292 -44.50 11.78 24.68
N GLU A 293 -45.41 12.49 24.00
CA GLU A 293 -46.18 13.63 24.54
C GLU A 293 -45.29 14.74 25.11
N GLY A 294 -44.08 14.90 24.56
CA GLY A 294 -43.09 15.88 25.03
C GLY A 294 -42.25 15.43 26.24
N ARG A 295 -42.43 14.19 26.73
CA ARG A 295 -41.62 13.64 27.81
C ARG A 295 -40.17 13.44 27.36
N ILE A 296 -39.24 13.94 28.17
CA ILE A 296 -37.80 13.79 27.98
C ILE A 296 -37.20 13.24 29.26
N THR A 297 -36.37 12.21 29.14
CA THR A 297 -35.70 11.55 30.26
C THR A 297 -34.18 11.80 30.23
N PRO A 298 -33.50 11.72 31.38
CA PRO A 298 -32.04 11.75 31.43
C PRO A 298 -31.39 10.69 30.53
N GLU A 299 -31.96 9.49 30.45
CA GLU A 299 -31.49 8.39 29.63
C GLU A 299 -31.58 8.73 28.13
N LEU A 300 -32.69 9.33 27.68
CA LEU A 300 -32.85 9.77 26.29
C LEU A 300 -31.84 10.89 25.93
N LEU A 301 -31.52 11.77 26.88
CA LEU A 301 -30.53 12.84 26.72
C LEU A 301 -29.08 12.35 26.76
N THR A 302 -28.82 11.16 27.33
CA THR A 302 -27.47 10.63 27.50
C THR A 302 -26.94 10.04 26.18
N ARG A 303 -25.81 10.58 25.72
CA ARG A 303 -25.08 10.08 24.53
C ARG A 303 -24.79 8.58 24.64
N GLY A 304 -25.01 7.85 23.56
CA GLY A 304 -24.71 6.41 23.47
C GLY A 304 -25.70 5.50 24.19
N LYS A 305 -26.88 6.00 24.60
CA LYS A 305 -27.95 5.16 25.19
C LYS A 305 -28.87 4.52 24.17
N PHE A 306 -28.78 4.91 22.91
CA PHE A 306 -29.51 4.27 21.81
C PHE A 306 -28.50 3.85 20.74
N ASN A 307 -28.33 2.55 20.55
CA ASN A 307 -27.23 1.97 19.79
C ASN A 307 -27.69 1.54 18.40
N THR A 308 -26.75 1.31 17.49
CA THR A 308 -27.07 0.77 16.16
C THR A 308 -27.65 -0.65 16.20
N SER A 309 -27.37 -1.41 17.27
CA SER A 309 -28.05 -2.68 17.55
C SER A 309 -29.55 -2.49 17.81
N ASP A 310 -29.93 -1.40 18.48
CA ASP A 310 -31.33 -1.04 18.72
C ASP A 310 -32.03 -0.68 17.41
N VAL A 311 -31.37 0.11 16.54
CA VAL A 311 -31.85 0.37 15.16
C VAL A 311 -32.13 -0.94 14.43
N SER A 312 -31.18 -1.88 14.48
CA SER A 312 -31.30 -3.18 13.81
C SER A 312 -32.44 -4.03 14.38
N ALA A 313 -32.64 -4.01 15.70
CA ALA A 313 -33.72 -4.75 16.37
C ALA A 313 -35.10 -4.18 16.02
N ILE A 314 -35.21 -2.85 15.97
CA ILE A 314 -36.44 -2.12 15.63
C ILE A 314 -36.83 -2.33 14.16
N GLU A 315 -35.88 -2.52 13.26
CA GLU A 315 -36.14 -2.77 11.83
C GLU A 315 -36.40 -4.24 11.46
N LYS A 316 -36.52 -5.14 12.45
CA LYS A 316 -36.96 -6.53 12.21
C LYS A 316 -38.42 -6.57 11.72
N ASN A 317 -38.69 -7.36 10.69
CA ASN A 317 -40.02 -7.44 10.06
C ASN A 317 -41.15 -7.87 11.02
N LYS A 318 -40.89 -8.80 11.95
CA LYS A 318 -41.92 -9.37 12.82
C LYS A 318 -41.95 -8.72 14.20
N GLU A 319 -40.78 -8.60 14.82
CA GLU A 319 -40.61 -8.14 16.20
C GLU A 319 -40.29 -6.65 16.32
N GLY A 320 -40.19 -5.92 15.20
CA GLY A 320 -39.63 -4.57 15.18
C GLY A 320 -40.33 -3.57 16.10
N LEU A 321 -41.67 -3.52 16.06
CA LEU A 321 -42.46 -2.62 16.92
C LEU A 321 -42.43 -3.03 18.39
N HIS A 322 -42.40 -4.34 18.66
CA HIS A 322 -42.25 -4.84 20.03
C HIS A 322 -40.89 -4.48 20.61
N ASN A 323 -39.81 -4.69 19.85
CA ASN A 323 -38.47 -4.27 20.23
C ASN A 323 -38.40 -2.75 20.45
N ALA A 324 -39.05 -1.95 19.59
CA ALA A 324 -39.13 -0.51 19.78
C ALA A 324 -39.74 -0.15 21.13
N LYS A 325 -40.86 -0.80 21.49
CA LYS A 325 -41.51 -0.61 22.79
C LYS A 325 -40.57 -0.92 23.94
N GLU A 326 -39.94 -2.09 23.94
CA GLU A 326 -38.99 -2.48 25.00
C GLU A 326 -37.79 -1.52 25.12
N ILE A 327 -37.18 -1.18 23.98
CA ILE A 327 -36.01 -0.30 23.93
C ILE A 327 -36.38 1.09 24.47
N LEU A 328 -37.50 1.65 24.02
CA LEU A 328 -37.97 2.97 24.45
C LEU A 328 -38.37 2.97 25.92
N THR A 329 -39.05 1.94 26.41
CA THR A 329 -39.34 1.80 27.85
C THR A 329 -38.07 1.76 28.72
N ARG A 330 -36.99 1.12 28.26
CA ARG A 330 -35.69 1.15 28.98
C ARG A 330 -35.03 2.52 29.01
N LEU A 331 -35.39 3.42 28.09
CA LEU A 331 -34.98 4.82 28.13
C LEU A 331 -35.84 5.65 29.11
N GLY A 332 -36.72 5.01 29.88
CA GLY A 332 -37.57 5.66 30.88
C GLY A 332 -38.73 6.45 30.27
N VAL A 333 -38.89 6.43 28.94
CA VAL A 333 -40.08 7.01 28.31
C VAL A 333 -41.23 6.00 28.37
N GLU A 334 -42.46 6.50 28.33
CA GLU A 334 -43.67 5.68 28.28
C GLU A 334 -44.20 5.69 26.82
N PRO A 335 -43.64 4.87 25.91
CA PRO A 335 -43.96 4.96 24.50
C PRO A 335 -45.39 4.46 24.23
N SER A 336 -46.15 5.27 23.49
CA SER A 336 -47.38 4.81 22.83
C SER A 336 -47.04 3.87 21.66
N ASP A 337 -48.05 3.20 21.11
CA ASP A 337 -47.84 2.38 19.90
C ASP A 337 -47.51 3.27 18.68
N ASP A 338 -48.05 4.49 18.61
CA ASP A 338 -47.73 5.48 17.58
C ASP A 338 -46.29 5.99 17.68
N ASP A 339 -45.77 6.15 18.91
CA ASP A 339 -44.35 6.46 19.14
C ASP A 339 -43.47 5.34 18.58
N CYS A 340 -43.83 4.07 18.82
CA CYS A 340 -43.07 2.93 18.34
C CYS A 340 -42.99 2.89 16.80
N VAL A 341 -44.11 3.18 16.13
CA VAL A 341 -44.17 3.28 14.65
C VAL A 341 -43.31 4.45 14.16
N SER A 342 -43.41 5.59 14.82
CA SER A 342 -42.64 6.80 14.45
C SER A 342 -41.13 6.58 14.61
N VAL A 343 -40.69 6.00 15.72
CA VAL A 343 -39.28 5.66 15.97
C VAL A 343 -38.77 4.63 14.95
N GLN A 344 -39.55 3.60 14.63
CA GLN A 344 -39.19 2.65 13.58
C GLN A 344 -39.02 3.34 12.21
N HIS A 345 -39.84 4.34 11.91
CA HIS A 345 -39.71 5.11 10.68
C HIS A 345 -38.43 5.97 10.67
N VAL A 346 -38.08 6.60 11.80
CA VAL A 346 -36.82 7.33 11.96
C VAL A 346 -35.63 6.40 11.74
N CYS A 347 -35.61 5.24 12.38
CA CYS A 347 -34.59 4.19 12.18
C CYS A 347 -34.45 3.83 10.69
N THR A 348 -35.58 3.58 10.03
CA THR A 348 -35.64 3.24 8.60
C THR A 348 -35.02 4.32 7.72
N ILE A 349 -35.34 5.60 7.96
CA ILE A 349 -34.80 6.71 7.16
C ILE A 349 -33.28 6.84 7.36
N VAL A 350 -32.81 6.76 8.60
CA VAL A 350 -31.39 6.91 8.94
C VAL A 350 -30.56 5.76 8.35
N SER A 351 -30.99 4.51 8.54
CA SER A 351 -30.27 3.35 8.00
C SER A 351 -30.34 3.28 6.47
N PHE A 352 -31.46 3.69 5.86
CA PHE A 352 -31.60 3.73 4.41
C PHE A 352 -30.74 4.82 3.77
N ARG A 353 -30.65 6.01 4.38
CA ARG A 353 -29.72 7.06 3.96
C ARG A 353 -28.29 6.53 3.93
N SER A 354 -27.85 5.87 4.99
CA SER A 354 -26.53 5.24 5.06
C SER A 354 -26.30 4.24 3.91
N ALA A 355 -27.24 3.33 3.68
CA ALA A 355 -27.16 2.37 2.58
C ALA A 355 -27.12 3.06 1.19
N ASN A 356 -27.82 4.18 1.00
CA ASN A 356 -27.81 4.94 -0.25
C ASN A 356 -26.48 5.67 -0.47
N LEU A 357 -25.92 6.28 0.56
CA LEU A 357 -24.63 6.97 0.50
C LEU A 357 -23.49 6.02 0.09
N VAL A 358 -23.43 4.83 0.72
CA VAL A 358 -22.45 3.80 0.34
C VAL A 358 -22.67 3.28 -1.08
N ALA A 359 -23.93 3.17 -1.52
CA ALA A 359 -24.22 2.80 -2.90
C ALA A 359 -23.70 3.84 -3.91
N ALA A 360 -23.80 5.14 -3.59
CA ALA A 360 -23.27 6.20 -4.45
C ALA A 360 -21.73 6.14 -4.55
N THR A 361 -21.02 6.04 -3.43
CA THR A 361 -19.55 6.02 -3.43
C THR A 361 -18.99 4.72 -4.04
N LEU A 362 -19.59 3.57 -3.75
CA LEU A 362 -19.21 2.31 -4.41
C LEU A 362 -19.53 2.35 -5.90
N GLY A 363 -20.65 2.97 -6.31
CA GLY A 363 -20.98 3.17 -7.72
C GLY A 363 -19.88 3.92 -8.48
N ALA A 364 -19.23 4.89 -7.85
CA ALA A 364 -18.10 5.59 -8.45
C ALA A 364 -16.89 4.67 -8.66
N ILE A 365 -16.56 3.82 -7.67
CA ILE A 365 -15.47 2.83 -7.77
C ILE A 365 -15.77 1.83 -8.90
N LEU A 366 -17.01 1.35 -9.01
CA LEU A 366 -17.41 0.44 -10.07
C LEU A 366 -17.32 1.10 -11.45
N ASN A 367 -17.78 2.34 -11.59
CA ASN A 367 -17.61 3.09 -12.84
C ASN A 367 -16.13 3.25 -13.19
N ARG A 368 -15.27 3.56 -12.20
CA ARG A 368 -13.82 3.64 -12.39
C ARG A 368 -13.22 2.32 -12.87
N LEU A 369 -13.58 1.19 -12.25
CA LEU A 369 -13.13 -0.15 -12.67
C LEU A 369 -13.59 -0.49 -14.09
N ARG A 370 -14.83 -0.15 -14.44
CA ARG A 370 -15.37 -0.35 -15.80
C ARG A 370 -14.55 0.45 -16.82
N ASP A 371 -14.31 1.72 -16.54
CA ASP A 371 -13.57 2.61 -17.44
C ASP A 371 -12.12 2.13 -17.62
N ASN A 372 -11.46 1.70 -16.55
CA ASN A 372 -10.11 1.14 -16.59
C ASN A 372 -10.01 -0.10 -17.50
N LYS A 373 -11.03 -0.97 -17.47
CA LYS A 373 -11.12 -2.16 -18.33
C LYS A 373 -11.52 -1.84 -19.77
N GLY A 374 -12.05 -0.64 -20.03
CA GLY A 374 -12.54 -0.23 -21.34
C GLY A 374 -13.73 -1.08 -21.83
N THR A 375 -14.51 -1.69 -20.93
CA THR A 375 -15.63 -2.56 -21.30
C THR A 375 -16.98 -1.86 -21.14
N PRO A 376 -17.98 -2.14 -22.01
CA PRO A 376 -19.30 -1.52 -21.90
C PRO A 376 -20.07 -1.98 -20.66
N ARG A 377 -19.85 -3.22 -20.22
CA ARG A 377 -20.39 -3.76 -18.97
C ARG A 377 -19.26 -4.22 -18.05
N LEU A 378 -19.45 -4.08 -16.74
CA LEU A 378 -18.51 -4.56 -15.73
C LEU A 378 -19.05 -5.84 -15.10
N ARG A 379 -18.20 -6.87 -14.99
CA ARG A 379 -18.40 -8.00 -14.09
C ARG A 379 -17.33 -7.95 -13.01
N THR A 380 -17.73 -7.95 -11.74
CA THR A 380 -16.80 -7.90 -10.62
C THR A 380 -17.45 -8.45 -9.35
N THR A 381 -16.61 -8.83 -8.39
CA THR A 381 -17.02 -9.23 -7.05
C THR A 381 -16.55 -8.20 -6.03
N VAL A 382 -17.45 -7.83 -5.11
CA VAL A 382 -17.17 -6.98 -3.95
C VAL A 382 -17.15 -7.88 -2.72
N GLY A 383 -15.99 -8.02 -2.10
CA GLY A 383 -15.86 -8.64 -0.78
C GLY A 383 -16.36 -7.69 0.29
N VAL A 384 -17.27 -8.13 1.16
CA VAL A 384 -17.90 -7.28 2.19
C VAL A 384 -17.68 -7.85 3.58
N ASP A 385 -17.36 -6.99 4.54
CA ASP A 385 -17.44 -7.28 5.98
C ASP A 385 -17.97 -6.05 6.74
N GLY A 386 -18.27 -6.24 8.02
CA GLY A 386 -18.72 -5.21 8.95
C GLY A 386 -20.02 -5.57 9.66
N SER A 387 -20.09 -5.22 10.94
CA SER A 387 -21.21 -5.56 11.80
C SER A 387 -22.54 -5.02 11.29
N LEU A 388 -22.62 -3.75 10.88
CA LEU A 388 -23.85 -3.13 10.37
C LEU A 388 -24.39 -3.86 9.13
N TYR A 389 -23.52 -4.19 8.17
CA TYR A 389 -23.95 -4.92 6.97
C TYR A 389 -24.42 -6.34 7.28
N LYS A 390 -23.76 -7.03 8.23
CA LYS A 390 -24.08 -8.42 8.61
C LYS A 390 -25.36 -8.55 9.45
N THR A 391 -25.55 -7.67 10.43
CA THR A 391 -26.58 -7.85 11.46
C THR A 391 -27.87 -7.09 11.20
N HIS A 392 -27.82 -6.01 10.41
CA HIS A 392 -29.00 -5.21 10.16
C HIS A 392 -29.94 -5.88 9.14
N PRO A 393 -31.21 -6.15 9.50
CA PRO A 393 -32.10 -7.04 8.73
C PRO A 393 -32.44 -6.54 7.31
N GLN A 394 -32.34 -5.23 7.08
CA GLN A 394 -32.73 -4.61 5.81
C GLN A 394 -31.57 -3.96 5.03
N TYR A 395 -30.38 -3.84 5.63
CA TYR A 395 -29.35 -2.91 5.13
C TYR A 395 -28.77 -3.39 3.81
N SER A 396 -28.23 -4.62 3.78
CA SER A 396 -27.64 -5.22 2.57
C SER A 396 -28.62 -5.25 1.40
N ARG A 397 -29.87 -5.63 1.62
CA ARG A 397 -30.93 -5.63 0.60
C ARG A 397 -31.16 -4.25 0.00
N ARG A 398 -31.30 -3.22 0.83
CA ARG A 398 -31.54 -1.83 0.41
C ARG A 398 -30.34 -1.24 -0.32
N PHE A 399 -29.14 -1.51 0.20
CA PHE A 399 -27.87 -1.14 -0.41
C PHE A 399 -27.72 -1.76 -1.80
N HIS A 400 -27.85 -3.09 -1.94
CA HIS A 400 -27.75 -3.78 -3.24
C HIS A 400 -28.78 -3.28 -4.25
N LYS A 401 -30.02 -3.04 -3.81
CA LYS A 401 -31.09 -2.53 -4.69
C LYS A 401 -30.76 -1.13 -5.22
N THR A 402 -30.22 -0.27 -4.36
CA THR A 402 -29.85 1.10 -4.75
C THR A 402 -28.65 1.10 -5.66
N LEU A 403 -27.60 0.33 -5.34
CA LEU A 403 -26.41 0.24 -6.17
C LEU A 403 -26.74 -0.22 -7.59
N ARG A 404 -27.49 -1.32 -7.75
CA ARG A 404 -27.87 -1.83 -9.08
C ARG A 404 -28.64 -0.82 -9.92
N ARG A 405 -29.39 0.09 -9.27
CA ARG A 405 -30.10 1.17 -9.95
C ARG A 405 -29.16 2.29 -10.40
N LEU A 406 -28.14 2.61 -9.60
CA LEU A 406 -27.15 3.65 -9.90
C LEU A 406 -26.10 3.21 -10.94
N VAL A 407 -25.79 1.91 -11.01
CA VAL A 407 -24.81 1.34 -11.96
C VAL A 407 -25.42 0.19 -12.78
N PRO A 408 -26.40 0.47 -13.67
CA PRO A 408 -27.13 -0.57 -14.41
C PRO A 408 -26.24 -1.41 -15.35
N ASP A 409 -25.09 -0.85 -15.76
CA ASP A 409 -24.14 -1.53 -16.65
C ASP A 409 -23.17 -2.47 -15.90
N SER A 410 -23.40 -2.74 -14.61
CA SER A 410 -22.52 -3.58 -13.79
C SER A 410 -23.23 -4.79 -13.19
N ASP A 411 -22.71 -5.98 -13.50
CA ASP A 411 -23.10 -7.25 -12.89
C ASP A 411 -22.20 -7.51 -11.67
N VAL A 412 -22.68 -7.07 -10.50
CA VAL A 412 -21.92 -7.11 -9.23
C VAL A 412 -22.34 -8.28 -8.36
N ARG A 413 -21.38 -9.14 -8.00
CA ARG A 413 -21.53 -10.15 -6.96
C ARG A 413 -21.05 -9.58 -5.62
N PHE A 414 -21.83 -9.75 -4.56
CA PHE A 414 -21.40 -9.45 -3.21
C PHE A 414 -21.07 -10.75 -2.48
N LEU A 415 -19.84 -10.85 -1.99
CA LEU A 415 -19.36 -12.01 -1.24
C LEU A 415 -19.11 -11.57 0.20
N LEU A 416 -19.82 -12.18 1.15
CA LEU A 416 -19.63 -11.90 2.57
C LEU A 416 -18.37 -12.62 3.07
N SER A 417 -17.50 -11.90 3.76
CA SER A 417 -16.34 -12.50 4.43
C SER A 417 -16.73 -13.06 5.80
N GLU A 418 -16.95 -14.37 5.88
CA GLU A 418 -17.34 -15.04 7.14
C GLU A 418 -16.23 -15.00 8.21
N SER A 419 -14.97 -15.09 7.79
CA SER A 419 -13.80 -15.07 8.70
C SER A 419 -13.17 -13.68 8.86
N GLY A 420 -13.77 -12.65 8.27
CA GLY A 420 -13.28 -11.27 8.28
C GLY A 420 -11.96 -11.08 7.53
N SER A 421 -11.10 -10.19 8.03
CA SER A 421 -9.84 -9.80 7.39
C SER A 421 -8.68 -10.78 7.61
N GLY A 422 -8.79 -11.70 8.58
CA GLY A 422 -7.68 -12.56 9.00
C GLY A 422 -7.15 -13.52 7.92
N LYS A 423 -8.04 -14.17 7.15
CA LYS A 423 -7.66 -15.04 6.03
C LYS A 423 -6.88 -14.24 4.98
N GLY A 424 -7.39 -13.09 4.57
CA GLY A 424 -6.75 -12.23 3.58
C GLY A 424 -5.43 -11.64 4.05
N ALA A 425 -5.33 -11.22 5.32
CA ALA A 425 -4.07 -10.78 5.90
C ALA A 425 -3.00 -11.88 5.86
N ALA A 426 -3.39 -13.13 6.12
CA ALA A 426 -2.48 -14.27 5.98
C ALA A 426 -2.04 -14.51 4.53
N MET A 427 -2.91 -14.31 3.53
CA MET A 427 -2.51 -14.41 2.11
C MET A 427 -1.49 -13.34 1.73
N VAL A 428 -1.70 -12.10 2.15
CA VAL A 428 -0.73 -11.01 1.94
C VAL A 428 0.59 -11.32 2.65
N THR A 429 0.51 -11.83 3.87
CA THR A 429 1.67 -12.28 4.67
C THR A 429 2.46 -13.37 3.94
N ALA A 430 1.78 -14.34 3.32
CA ALA A 430 2.43 -15.41 2.56
C ALA A 430 3.25 -14.88 1.38
N VAL A 431 2.70 -13.93 0.63
CA VAL A 431 3.38 -13.30 -0.52
C VAL A 431 4.53 -12.40 -0.02
N ALA A 432 4.27 -11.56 0.99
CA ALA A 432 5.29 -10.68 1.57
C ALA A 432 6.47 -11.48 2.13
N TYR A 433 6.20 -12.57 2.84
CA TYR A 433 7.24 -13.45 3.38
C TYR A 433 8.08 -14.10 2.27
N ARG A 434 7.44 -14.58 1.20
CA ARG A 434 8.13 -15.16 0.04
C ARG A 434 9.08 -14.15 -0.62
N LEU A 435 8.61 -12.92 -0.83
CA LEU A 435 9.43 -11.84 -1.41
C LEU A 435 10.57 -11.41 -0.48
N ALA A 436 10.31 -11.35 0.82
CA ALA A 436 11.32 -11.03 1.82
C ALA A 436 12.46 -12.08 1.84
N GLU A 437 12.14 -13.38 1.74
CA GLU A 437 13.15 -14.44 1.65
C GLU A 437 13.97 -14.34 0.35
N GLN A 438 13.33 -14.05 -0.77
CA GLN A 438 14.04 -13.83 -2.04
C GLN A 438 14.98 -12.63 -1.95
N HIS A 439 14.51 -11.49 -1.42
CA HIS A 439 15.34 -10.30 -1.22
C HIS A 439 16.52 -10.58 -0.28
N ARG A 440 16.29 -11.32 0.82
CA ARG A 440 17.37 -11.72 1.74
C ARG A 440 18.45 -12.52 1.03
N GLN A 441 18.09 -13.49 0.19
CA GLN A 441 19.05 -14.29 -0.58
C GLN A 441 19.83 -13.46 -1.62
N ILE A 442 19.16 -12.51 -2.28
CA ILE A 442 19.80 -11.58 -3.21
C ILE A 442 20.80 -10.70 -2.47
N GLU A 443 20.40 -10.08 -1.36
CA GLU A 443 21.29 -9.24 -0.54
C GLU A 443 22.48 -10.01 0.01
N GLU A 444 22.28 -11.26 0.48
CA GLU A 444 23.39 -12.13 0.90
C GLU A 444 24.37 -12.43 -0.23
N THR A 445 23.86 -12.63 -1.46
CA THR A 445 24.71 -12.85 -2.63
C THR A 445 25.47 -11.58 -3.00
N LEU A 446 24.79 -10.43 -3.05
CA LEU A 446 25.39 -9.14 -3.42
C LEU A 446 26.35 -8.60 -2.36
N ALA A 447 26.16 -8.95 -1.08
CA ALA A 447 27.05 -8.57 0.01
C ALA A 447 28.50 -9.02 -0.19
N HIS A 448 28.74 -10.08 -0.98
CA HIS A 448 30.09 -10.53 -1.34
C HIS A 448 30.85 -9.53 -2.21
N PHE A 449 30.13 -8.64 -2.92
CA PHE A 449 30.71 -7.58 -3.74
C PHE A 449 30.89 -6.27 -2.96
N HIS A 450 30.36 -6.20 -1.72
CA HIS A 450 30.50 -5.02 -0.88
C HIS A 450 31.90 -4.98 -0.24
N LEU A 451 32.76 -4.09 -0.75
CA LEU A 451 34.07 -3.83 -0.15
C LEU A 451 33.98 -2.73 0.89
N THR A 452 34.33 -3.07 2.14
CA THR A 452 34.43 -2.07 3.21
C THR A 452 35.62 -1.14 2.96
N LYS A 453 35.59 0.03 3.61
CA LYS A 453 36.70 1.00 3.54
C LYS A 453 38.04 0.38 3.94
N ASP A 454 38.05 -0.48 4.96
CA ASP A 454 39.27 -1.15 5.42
C ASP A 454 39.78 -2.18 4.41
N MET A 455 38.86 -2.92 3.76
CA MET A 455 39.23 -3.80 2.64
C MET A 455 39.85 -3.01 1.49
N LEU A 456 39.28 -1.85 1.14
CA LEU A 456 39.84 -0.99 0.08
C LEU A 456 41.22 -0.42 0.46
N LEU A 457 41.43 -0.06 1.72
CA LEU A 457 42.74 0.38 2.22
C LEU A 457 43.76 -0.76 2.17
N GLU A 458 43.35 -1.98 2.50
CA GLU A 458 44.19 -3.17 2.38
C GLU A 458 44.51 -3.47 0.91
N VAL A 459 43.56 -3.34 -0.02
CA VAL A 459 43.81 -3.44 -1.47
C VAL A 459 44.83 -2.41 -1.92
N LYS A 460 44.69 -1.14 -1.50
CA LYS A 460 45.66 -0.08 -1.78
C LYS A 460 47.05 -0.42 -1.25
N LYS A 461 47.14 -0.96 -0.03
CA LYS A 461 48.41 -1.36 0.59
C LYS A 461 49.06 -2.52 -0.17
N ARG A 462 48.28 -3.54 -0.55
CA ARG A 462 48.76 -4.68 -1.36
C ARG A 462 49.26 -4.20 -2.71
N MET A 463 48.50 -3.36 -3.41
CA MET A 463 48.92 -2.79 -4.69
C MET A 463 50.25 -2.03 -4.55
N ARG A 464 50.39 -1.21 -3.50
CA ARG A 464 51.65 -0.50 -3.24
C ARG A 464 52.82 -1.46 -3.01
N ALA A 465 52.62 -2.53 -2.22
CA ALA A 465 53.65 -3.53 -1.99
C ALA A 465 54.07 -4.25 -3.29
N GLU A 466 53.10 -4.62 -4.13
CA GLU A 466 53.37 -5.23 -5.44
C GLU A 466 54.12 -4.30 -6.40
N MET A 467 53.81 -3.00 -6.38
CA MET A 467 54.57 -1.99 -7.13
C MET A 467 56.04 -1.94 -6.69
N GLU A 468 56.30 -1.95 -5.38
CA GLU A 468 57.66 -1.97 -4.83
C GLU A 468 58.42 -3.24 -5.25
N LEU A 469 57.76 -4.39 -5.25
CA LEU A 469 58.34 -5.65 -5.73
C LEU A 469 58.67 -5.58 -7.24
N GLY A 470 57.79 -4.98 -8.04
CA GLY A 470 57.98 -4.78 -9.46
C GLY A 470 59.12 -3.80 -9.80
N LEU A 471 59.37 -2.79 -8.96
CA LEU A 471 60.44 -1.81 -9.19
C LEU A 471 61.83 -2.30 -8.77
N ARG A 472 61.92 -3.19 -7.78
CA ARG A 472 63.20 -3.69 -7.24
C ARG A 472 63.81 -4.77 -8.13
N LYS A 473 65.08 -4.59 -8.52
CA LYS A 473 65.82 -5.52 -9.38
C LYS A 473 65.83 -6.96 -8.86
N GLN A 474 65.95 -7.15 -7.55
CA GLN A 474 66.05 -8.47 -6.93
C GLN A 474 64.74 -9.26 -6.97
N THR A 475 63.60 -8.57 -6.99
CA THR A 475 62.25 -9.19 -6.91
C THR A 475 61.47 -9.12 -8.22
N HIS A 476 61.92 -8.30 -9.18
CA HIS A 476 61.23 -8.03 -10.45
C HIS A 476 60.82 -9.29 -11.24
N ASN A 477 61.71 -10.29 -11.33
CA ASN A 477 61.44 -11.51 -12.11
C ASN A 477 60.19 -12.25 -11.60
N ASN A 478 59.99 -12.26 -10.28
CA ASN A 478 58.89 -12.98 -9.63
C ASN A 478 57.68 -12.10 -9.30
N ALA A 479 57.78 -10.77 -9.44
CA ALA A 479 56.68 -9.85 -9.17
C ALA A 479 55.55 -10.02 -10.20
N VAL A 480 54.29 -9.97 -9.75
CA VAL A 480 53.13 -10.07 -10.66
C VAL A 480 52.83 -8.72 -11.33
N VAL A 481 52.97 -7.62 -10.59
CA VAL A 481 52.88 -6.26 -11.15
C VAL A 481 54.26 -5.85 -11.66
N LYS A 482 54.44 -5.85 -12.99
CA LYS A 482 55.79 -5.82 -13.61
C LYS A 482 56.48 -4.47 -13.62
N MET A 483 55.77 -3.35 -13.48
CA MET A 483 56.37 -2.00 -13.45
C MET A 483 57.41 -1.77 -14.57
N LEU A 484 57.07 -2.14 -15.81
CA LEU A 484 57.99 -2.15 -16.94
C LEU A 484 58.48 -0.73 -17.30
N PRO A 485 59.80 -0.52 -17.50
CA PRO A 485 60.32 0.76 -17.99
C PRO A 485 59.85 1.06 -19.42
N SER A 486 59.19 2.19 -19.63
CA SER A 486 58.75 2.65 -20.96
C SER A 486 59.84 3.38 -21.75
N PHE A 487 60.99 3.67 -21.12
CA PHE A 487 62.06 4.54 -21.63
C PHE A 487 61.65 6.01 -21.91
N VAL A 488 60.41 6.39 -21.63
CA VAL A 488 59.96 7.78 -21.63
C VAL A 488 60.41 8.44 -20.33
N ARG A 489 61.44 9.28 -20.38
CA ARG A 489 62.11 9.84 -19.19
C ARG A 489 61.52 11.14 -18.67
N ARG A 490 60.64 11.78 -19.44
CA ARG A 490 59.99 13.05 -19.08
C ARG A 490 58.67 13.21 -19.82
N THR A 491 57.76 13.95 -19.22
CA THR A 491 56.57 14.47 -19.91
C THR A 491 56.98 15.53 -20.93
N PRO A 492 56.12 15.86 -21.91
CA PRO A 492 56.39 16.93 -22.85
C PRO A 492 56.76 18.25 -22.14
N ASP A 493 57.80 18.93 -22.64
CA ASP A 493 58.24 20.25 -22.15
C ASP A 493 57.79 21.39 -23.08
N GLY A 494 57.18 21.03 -24.21
CA GLY A 494 56.62 21.93 -25.19
C GLY A 494 57.65 22.51 -26.15
N THR A 495 58.83 21.92 -26.21
CA THR A 495 59.81 22.11 -27.29
C THR A 495 59.57 21.15 -28.46
N GLU A 496 58.68 20.16 -28.32
CA GLU A 496 58.39 19.15 -29.34
C GLU A 496 57.88 19.78 -30.63
N ASN A 497 58.47 19.40 -31.75
CA ASN A 497 58.14 19.97 -33.04
C ASN A 497 58.52 18.98 -34.15
N GLY A 498 57.60 18.75 -35.09
CA GLY A 498 57.81 17.84 -36.20
C GLY A 498 56.53 17.18 -36.69
N ASP A 499 56.64 16.36 -37.73
CA ASP A 499 55.57 15.54 -38.26
C ASP A 499 55.89 14.07 -37.95
N PHE A 500 54.97 13.39 -37.29
CA PHE A 500 55.16 12.05 -36.74
C PHE A 500 54.09 11.10 -37.26
N LEU A 501 54.48 9.86 -37.54
CA LEU A 501 53.53 8.77 -37.69
C LEU A 501 53.39 8.02 -36.36
N ALA A 502 52.17 7.64 -36.00
CA ALA A 502 51.91 6.81 -34.83
C ALA A 502 51.01 5.64 -35.20
N LEU A 503 51.25 4.51 -34.54
CA LEU A 503 50.46 3.29 -34.67
C LEU A 503 49.82 3.00 -33.32
N ASP A 504 48.51 2.81 -33.32
CA ASP A 504 47.75 2.43 -32.13
C ASP A 504 47.18 1.03 -32.37
N LEU A 505 47.79 0.04 -31.71
CA LEU A 505 47.49 -1.37 -31.82
C LEU A 505 47.39 -1.97 -30.42
N GLY A 506 46.20 -2.43 -30.04
CA GLY A 506 45.96 -2.99 -28.71
C GLY A 506 44.49 -3.10 -28.29
N GLY A 507 43.58 -2.44 -29.02
CA GLY A 507 42.13 -2.60 -28.87
C GLY A 507 41.49 -3.30 -30.07
N THR A 508 40.17 -3.19 -30.19
CA THR A 508 39.36 -3.77 -31.29
C THR A 508 39.71 -3.19 -32.67
N ASN A 509 40.33 -2.01 -32.71
CA ASN A 509 40.65 -1.30 -33.94
C ASN A 509 42.14 -0.96 -34.00
N PHE A 510 42.71 -1.05 -35.19
CA PHE A 510 44.04 -0.54 -35.50
C PHE A 510 43.93 0.86 -36.10
N ARG A 511 44.76 1.79 -35.65
CA ARG A 511 44.78 3.15 -36.19
C ARG A 511 46.18 3.52 -36.64
N VAL A 512 46.23 4.14 -37.83
CA VAL A 512 47.43 4.82 -38.32
C VAL A 512 47.16 6.31 -38.23
N LEU A 513 48.05 7.04 -37.56
CA LEU A 513 47.93 8.47 -37.33
C LEU A 513 49.12 9.22 -37.95
N LEU A 514 48.84 10.39 -38.51
CA LEU A 514 49.80 11.44 -38.80
C LEU A 514 49.56 12.57 -37.80
N VAL A 515 50.58 12.90 -37.00
CA VAL A 515 50.54 13.91 -35.94
C VAL A 515 51.56 14.99 -36.25
N LYS A 516 51.12 16.20 -36.58
CA LYS A 516 51.98 17.36 -36.80
C LYS A 516 51.98 18.24 -35.56
N ILE A 517 53.13 18.35 -34.92
CA ILE A 517 53.34 19.17 -33.73
C ILE A 517 54.15 20.39 -34.12
N ARG A 518 53.71 21.59 -33.71
CA ARG A 518 54.46 22.83 -33.91
C ARG A 518 54.75 23.51 -32.58
N SER A 519 56.03 23.73 -32.29
CA SER A 519 56.49 24.56 -31.17
C SER A 519 56.70 26.02 -31.61
N GLY A 520 56.49 26.98 -30.69
CA GLY A 520 56.57 28.42 -30.99
C GLY A 520 55.60 29.26 -30.14
N LYS A 521 55.35 30.53 -30.54
CA LYS A 521 54.43 31.46 -29.84
C LYS A 521 52.98 30.93 -29.74
N LYS A 522 52.56 30.08 -30.68
CA LYS A 522 51.30 29.34 -30.63
C LYS A 522 51.62 27.86 -30.82
N ARG A 523 51.48 27.07 -29.76
CA ARG A 523 51.56 25.61 -29.84
C ARG A 523 50.35 25.08 -30.61
N THR A 524 50.58 24.26 -31.62
CA THR A 524 49.50 23.62 -32.39
C THR A 524 49.81 22.14 -32.61
N VAL A 525 48.76 21.32 -32.60
CA VAL A 525 48.82 19.89 -32.91
C VAL A 525 47.72 19.60 -33.92
N GLU A 526 48.10 19.13 -35.10
CA GLU A 526 47.18 18.69 -36.16
C GLU A 526 47.27 17.17 -36.27
N MET A 527 46.13 16.48 -36.21
CA MET A 527 46.09 15.01 -36.26
C MET A 527 45.18 14.54 -37.40
N HIS A 528 45.72 13.67 -38.25
CA HIS A 528 44.96 12.88 -39.22
C HIS A 528 45.04 11.42 -38.81
N ASN A 529 43.95 10.68 -38.91
CA ASN A 529 43.97 9.25 -38.64
C ASN A 529 43.10 8.47 -39.62
N LYS A 530 43.45 7.20 -39.81
CA LYS A 530 42.62 6.23 -40.51
C LYS A 530 42.51 4.97 -39.68
N ILE A 531 41.28 4.51 -39.49
CA ILE A 531 40.95 3.30 -38.76
C ILE A 531 40.95 2.12 -39.73
N TYR A 532 41.54 1.01 -39.29
CA TYR A 532 41.54 -0.26 -39.97
C TYR A 532 40.96 -1.31 -39.00
N ALA A 533 39.95 -2.03 -39.46
CA ALA A 533 39.44 -3.19 -38.74
C ALA A 533 40.47 -4.32 -38.83
N ILE A 534 40.76 -4.98 -37.71
CA ILE A 534 41.53 -6.22 -37.70
C ILE A 534 40.52 -7.37 -37.59
N PRO A 535 40.43 -8.26 -38.60
CA PRO A 535 39.63 -9.46 -38.52
C PRO A 535 39.95 -10.30 -37.27
N ILE A 536 38.92 -10.86 -36.64
CA ILE A 536 39.06 -11.68 -35.41
C ILE A 536 40.01 -12.87 -35.61
N GLU A 537 40.00 -13.45 -36.80
CA GLU A 537 40.90 -14.53 -37.23
C GLU A 537 42.39 -14.14 -37.10
N ILE A 538 42.72 -12.87 -37.34
CA ILE A 538 44.08 -12.32 -37.20
C ILE A 538 44.39 -11.96 -35.73
N MET A 539 43.38 -11.55 -34.96
CA MET A 539 43.55 -11.26 -33.53
C MET A 539 43.83 -12.52 -32.70
N GLN A 540 43.36 -13.68 -33.15
CA GLN A 540 43.52 -14.98 -32.48
C GLN A 540 44.60 -15.88 -33.12
N GLY A 541 45.15 -15.45 -34.27
CA GLY A 541 46.15 -16.17 -35.02
C GLY A 541 47.56 -16.13 -34.43
N THR A 542 48.47 -16.90 -35.03
CA THR A 542 49.89 -16.89 -34.67
C THR A 542 50.58 -15.61 -35.15
N GLY A 543 51.70 -15.22 -34.53
CA GLY A 543 52.47 -14.04 -34.95
C GLY A 543 52.94 -14.06 -36.41
N GLU A 544 52.93 -15.24 -37.06
CA GLU A 544 53.22 -15.40 -38.48
C GLU A 544 52.01 -15.05 -39.38
N GLU A 545 50.78 -15.35 -38.95
CA GLU A 545 49.55 -15.01 -39.68
C GLU A 545 49.32 -13.49 -39.74
N VAL A 546 49.73 -12.76 -38.70
CA VAL A 546 49.76 -11.28 -38.68
C VAL A 546 50.75 -10.70 -39.69
N ARG A 547 51.83 -11.44 -40.01
CA ARG A 547 52.86 -11.01 -40.98
C ARG A 547 52.45 -11.25 -42.44
N LEU A 548 51.70 -12.32 -42.73
CA LEU A 548 51.53 -12.84 -44.09
C LEU A 548 50.56 -12.04 -44.98
N GLN A 549 49.59 -11.28 -44.45
CA GLN A 549 48.68 -10.47 -45.28
C GLN A 549 49.18 -9.06 -45.64
N ASN A 550 50.21 -8.54 -44.98
CA ASN A 550 50.75 -7.20 -45.30
C ASN A 550 51.45 -7.12 -46.66
N HIS A 551 51.72 -8.24 -47.34
CA HIS A 551 52.22 -8.23 -48.71
C HIS A 551 51.15 -7.87 -49.76
N SER A 552 49.86 -7.99 -49.45
CA SER A 552 48.79 -7.65 -50.39
C SER A 552 48.35 -6.18 -50.32
N ALA A 553 48.64 -5.49 -49.22
CA ALA A 553 48.18 -4.11 -48.96
C ALA A 553 49.27 -3.02 -49.14
N CYS A 554 50.55 -3.41 -49.32
CA CYS A 554 51.68 -2.48 -49.39
C CYS A 554 52.13 -2.15 -50.83
N ALA A 555 51.22 -2.16 -51.80
CA ALA A 555 51.47 -1.59 -53.12
C ALA A 555 51.34 -0.05 -53.05
N LEU A 556 52.37 0.62 -52.54
CA LEU A 556 52.53 2.07 -52.68
C LEU A 556 52.66 2.41 -54.17
N HIS A 557 51.59 2.97 -54.77
CA HIS A 557 51.64 3.56 -56.09
C HIS A 557 52.64 4.74 -56.10
N THR A 558 53.82 4.50 -56.65
CA THR A 558 54.74 5.54 -57.10
C THR A 558 54.14 6.23 -58.33
N ARG A 559 53.80 7.53 -58.22
CA ARG A 559 53.53 8.39 -59.38
C ARG A 559 54.85 8.91 -59.94
N PRO A 560 55.12 8.80 -61.25
CA PRO A 560 56.34 9.32 -61.85
C PRO A 560 56.31 10.86 -61.98
N VAL A 561 57.46 11.47 -61.72
CA VAL A 561 57.77 12.88 -61.97
C VAL A 561 57.92 13.10 -63.48
N ALA A 562 57.22 14.09 -64.04
CA ALA A 562 57.40 14.55 -65.42
C ALA A 562 58.54 15.57 -65.52
N PRO A 563 59.31 15.61 -66.63
CA PRO A 563 60.50 16.44 -66.76
C PRO A 563 60.16 17.89 -67.15
N ALA A 564 61.00 18.83 -66.72
CA ALA A 564 60.95 20.24 -67.09
C ALA A 564 61.94 20.55 -68.22
N VAL A 565 61.46 21.10 -69.34
CA VAL A 565 62.15 21.99 -70.33
C VAL A 565 61.00 22.65 -71.12
N THR A 566 60.88 23.96 -71.35
CA THR A 566 61.83 25.09 -71.47
C THR A 566 61.61 26.20 -70.46
#